data_AF-A0A9E5L0S5-F1
#
_entry.id   AF-A0A9E5L0S5-F1
#
_cell.length_a   1.000
_cell.length_b   1.000
_cell.length_c   1.000
_cell.angle_alpha   90.00
_cell.angle_beta   90.00
_cell.angle_gamma   90.00
#
_symmetry.space_group_name_H-M   'P 1'
#
loop_
_entity.id
_entity.type
_entity.pdbx_description
1 polymer ?
#
loop_
_entity_poly.entity_id
_entity_poly.type
_entity_poly.pdbx_seq_one_letter_code
_entity_poly.pdbx_strand_id
1 'polypeptide(L)' 'MEDTKKRVNRIIGQLRGIEKMLENKRECSDILQQISAVKKAIDGLSKEIVISDICKLIPNEDSVKIGRMVERAINL' A
#
# COMPACT_ATOMS: atom_id res chain seq x y z
N MET A 1 5.23 10.31 9.42
CA MET A 1 5.57 8.94 9.89
C MET A 1 4.48 8.34 10.79
N GLU A 2 3.80 9.10 11.65
CA GLU A 2 2.68 8.57 12.46
C GLU A 2 1.52 8.03 11.58
N ASP A 3 1.16 8.74 10.51
CA ASP A 3 0.12 8.27 9.58
C ASP A 3 0.54 7.02 8.79
N THR A 4 1.81 6.95 8.40
CA THR A 4 2.42 5.77 7.75
C THR A 4 2.32 4.54 8.65
N LYS A 5 2.60 4.69 9.96
CA LYS A 5 2.46 3.61 10.96
C LYS A 5 1.00 3.14 11.09
N LYS A 6 0.03 4.06 11.09
CA LYS A 6 -1.40 3.69 11.08
C LYS A 6 -1.78 2.87 9.86
N ARG A 7 -1.23 3.18 8.67
CA ARG A 7 -1.48 2.40 7.45
C ARG A 7 -0.88 1.00 7.51
N VAL A 8 0.35 0.86 8.04
CA VAL A 8 0.96 -0.45 8.30
C VAL A 8 0.06 -1.29 9.22
N ASN A 9 -0.42 -0.72 10.32
CA ASN A 9 -1.31 -1.43 11.25
C ASN A 9 -2.62 -1.89 10.58
N ARG A 10 -3.18 -1.09 9.66
CA ARG A 10 -4.35 -1.50 8.87
C ARG A 10 -4.04 -2.68 7.95
N ILE A 11 -2.91 -2.66 7.24
CA ILE A 11 -2.46 -3.77 6.37
C ILE A 11 -2.28 -5.07 7.18
N ILE A 12 -1.66 -4.98 8.37
CA ILE A 12 -1.52 -6.13 9.27
C ILE A 12 -2.89 -6.68 9.68
N GLY A 13 -3.86 -5.80 9.98
CA GLY A 13 -5.24 -6.19 10.27
C GLY A 13 -5.92 -6.92 9.11
N GLN A 14 -5.70 -6.48 7.87
CA GLN A 14 -6.21 -7.16 6.67
C GLN A 14 -5.59 -8.54 6.49
N LEU A 15 -4.27 -8.68 6.68
CA LEU A 15 -3.58 -9.98 6.62
C LEU A 15 -4.10 -10.97 7.66
N ARG A 16 -4.30 -10.52 8.91
CA ARG A 16 -4.97 -11.32 9.96
C ARG A 16 -6.41 -11.68 9.61
N GLY A 17 -7.11 -10.81 8.89
CA GLY A 17 -8.43 -11.10 8.34
C GLY A 17 -8.39 -12.26 7.33
N ILE A 18 -7.42 -12.25 6.42
CA ILE A 18 -7.21 -13.31 5.43
C ILE A 18 -6.88 -14.65 6.11
N GLU A 19 -6.00 -14.63 7.12
CA GLU A 19 -5.68 -15.82 7.93
C GLU A 19 -6.96 -16.46 8.51
N LYS A 20 -7.83 -15.67 9.14
CA LYS A 20 -9.13 -16.17 9.64
C LYS A 20 -10.06 -16.66 8.53
N MET A 21 -10.03 -16.04 7.35
CA MET A 21 -10.85 -16.50 6.21
C MET A 21 -10.41 -17.89 5.74
N LEU A 22 -9.10 -18.17 5.75
CA LEU A 22 -8.54 -19.48 5.44
C LEU A 22 -8.95 -20.51 6.48
N GLU A 23 -8.81 -20.20 7.77
CA GLU A 23 -9.24 -21.08 8.88
C GLU A 23 -10.72 -21.44 8.79
N ASN A 24 -11.56 -20.45 8.45
CA ASN A 24 -13.00 -20.61 8.30
C ASN A 24 -13.42 -21.18 6.93
N LYS A 25 -12.47 -21.59 6.08
CA LYS A 25 -12.71 -22.17 4.75
C LYS A 25 -13.67 -21.33 3.89
N ARG A 26 -13.49 -20.00 3.90
CA ARG A 26 -14.24 -19.08 3.04
C ARG A 26 -13.93 -19.35 1.56
N GLU A 27 -14.85 -18.92 0.70
CA GLU A 27 -14.69 -19.03 -0.75
C GLU A 27 -13.39 -18.41 -1.25
N CYS A 28 -12.72 -19.09 -2.19
CA CYS A 28 -11.45 -18.63 -2.74
C CYS A 28 -11.56 -17.25 -3.40
N SER A 29 -12.71 -16.94 -4.03
CA SER A 29 -12.96 -15.62 -4.63
C SER A 29 -12.93 -14.49 -3.61
N ASP A 30 -13.51 -14.70 -2.42
CA ASP A 30 -13.51 -13.71 -1.34
C ASP A 30 -12.09 -13.48 -0.82
N ILE A 31 -11.32 -14.55 -0.66
CA ILE A 31 -9.92 -14.50 -0.21
C ILE A 31 -9.06 -13.74 -1.24
N LEU A 32 -9.22 -14.05 -2.53
CA LEU A 32 -8.51 -13.35 -3.61
C LEU A 32 -8.88 -11.86 -3.68
N GLN A 33 -10.13 -11.51 -3.38
CA GLN A 33 -10.56 -10.12 -3.29
C GLN A 33 -9.85 -9.39 -2.14
N GLN A 34 -9.72 -10.03 -0.96
CA GLN A 34 -8.99 -9.43 0.16
C GLN A 34 -7.48 -9.31 -0.11
N ILE A 35 -6.86 -10.32 -0.75
CA ILE A 35 -5.47 -10.24 -1.20
C ILE A 35 -5.26 -9.06 -2.15
N SER A 36 -6.18 -8.87 -3.10
CA SER A 36 -6.14 -7.73 -4.02
C SER A 36 -6.26 -6.38 -3.29
N ALA A 37 -7.08 -6.31 -2.24
CA ALA A 37 -7.19 -5.12 -1.40
C ALA A 37 -5.90 -4.84 -0.61
N VAL A 38 -5.26 -5.88 -0.08
CA VAL A 38 -3.96 -5.77 0.60
C VAL A 38 -2.87 -5.28 -0.35
N LYS A 39 -2.79 -5.83 -1.57
CA LYS A 39 -1.83 -5.39 -2.59
C LYS A 39 -1.96 -3.89 -2.84
N LYS A 40 -3.18 -3.40 -3.11
CA LYS A 40 -3.45 -1.97 -3.31
C LYS A 40 -3.08 -1.11 -2.11
N ALA A 41 -3.29 -1.61 -0.90
CA ALA A 41 -2.92 -0.89 0.32
C ALA A 41 -1.39 -0.75 0.46
N ILE A 42 -0.64 -1.81 0.14
CA ILE A 42 0.83 -1.83 0.11
C ILE A 42 1.35 -0.88 -0.97
N ASP A 43 0.79 -0.93 -2.19
CA ASP A 43 1.14 -0.05 -3.30
C ASP A 43 1.01 1.43 -2.90
N GLY A 44 -0.12 1.78 -2.27
CA GLY A 44 -0.33 3.13 -1.76
C GLY A 44 0.62 3.51 -0.62
N LEU A 45 1.06 2.56 0.21
CA LEU A 45 2.05 2.80 1.28
C LEU A 45 3.43 3.06 0.68
N SER A 46 3.85 2.25 -0.30
CA SER A 46 5.11 2.43 -1.04
C SER A 46 5.16 3.82 -1.69
N LYS A 47 4.07 4.27 -2.32
CA LYS A 47 3.97 5.62 -2.91
C LYS A 47 4.20 6.72 -1.86
N GLU A 48 3.56 6.60 -0.69
CA GLU A 48 3.69 7.59 0.38
C GLU A 48 5.11 7.69 0.91
N ILE A 49 5.78 6.56 1.14
CA ILE A 49 7.15 6.51 1.64
C ILE A 49 8.12 7.13 0.62
N VAL A 50 8.04 6.71 -0.63
CA VAL A 50 8.93 7.20 -1.70
C VAL A 50 8.76 8.71 -1.89
N ILE A 51 7.51 9.21 -1.94
CA ILE A 51 7.25 10.66 -2.08
C ILE A 51 7.79 11.41 -0.86
N SER A 52 7.54 10.92 0.35
CA SER A 52 8.03 11.55 1.59
C SER A 52 9.55 11.69 1.61
N ASP A 53 10.30 10.68 1.17
CA ASP A 53 11.76 10.74 1.20
C ASP A 53 12.34 11.56 0.06
N ILE A 54 11.77 11.46 -1.14
CA ILE A 54 12.22 12.24 -2.29
C ILE A 54 11.96 13.73 -2.07
N CYS A 55 10.79 14.13 -1.55
CA CYS A 55 10.48 15.54 -1.27
C CYS A 55 11.47 16.23 -0.29
N LYS A 56 12.24 15.46 0.49
CA LYS A 56 13.28 16.03 1.38
C LYS A 56 14.57 16.38 0.64
N LEU A 57 14.78 15.83 -0.55
CA LEU A 57 16.06 15.86 -1.26
C LEU A 57 16.06 16.76 -2.50
N ILE A 58 14.89 17.21 -2.97
CA ILE A 58 14.76 17.96 -4.23
C ILE A 58 13.79 19.14 -4.14
N PRO A 59 13.92 20.15 -5.02
CA PRO A 59 12.97 21.25 -5.15
C PRO A 59 11.53 20.77 -5.47
N ASN A 60 10.53 21.54 -5.03
CA ASN A 60 9.10 21.20 -5.16
C ASN A 60 8.63 20.94 -6.60
N GLU A 61 9.31 21.49 -7.60
CA GLU A 61 8.96 21.36 -9.02
C GLU A 61 9.23 19.93 -9.52
N ASP A 62 10.33 19.33 -9.06
CA ASP A 62 10.76 17.99 -9.44
C ASP A 62 10.02 16.89 -8.67
N SER A 63 9.57 17.17 -7.45
CA SER A 63 8.81 16.22 -6.63
C SER A 63 7.49 15.80 -7.27
N VAL A 64 6.81 16.73 -7.96
CA VAL A 64 5.56 16.45 -8.71
C VAL A 64 5.81 15.54 -9.90
N LYS A 65 6.94 15.71 -10.60
CA LYS A 65 7.31 14.86 -11.74
C LYS A 65 7.62 13.45 -11.28
N ILE A 66 8.37 13.31 -10.18
CA ILE A 66 8.73 12.01 -9.63
C ILE A 66 7.51 11.29 -9.05
N GLY A 67 6.59 11.99 -8.36
CA GLY A 67 5.35 11.40 -7.89
C GLY A 67 4.54 10.69 -9.00
N ARG A 68 4.49 11.29 -10.20
CA ARG A 68 3.86 10.69 -11.39
C ARG A 68 4.63 9.52 -12.00
N MET A 69 5.94 9.45 -11.80
CA MET A 69 6.74 8.28 -12.23
C MET A 69 6.52 7.11 -11.28
N VAL A 70 6.54 7.36 -9.97
CA VAL A 70 6.28 6.37 -8.92
C VAL A 70 4.90 5.75 -9.08
N GLU A 71 3.88 6.58 -9.37
CA GLU A 71 2.52 6.09 -9.60
C GLU A 71 2.41 5.14 -10.80
N ARG A 72 3.19 5.35 -11.86
CA ARG A 72 3.24 4.44 -13.01
C ARG A 72 3.98 3.15 -12.69
N ALA A 73 5.07 3.23 -11.94
CA ALA A 73 5.89 2.07 -11.58
C ALA A 73 5.18 1.12 -10.59
N ILE A 74 4.39 1.68 -9.67
CA ILE A 74 3.69 0.89 -8.64
C ILE A 74 2.39 0.25 -9.16
N ASN A 75 1.73 0.84 -10.15
CA ASN A 75 0.49 0.30 -10.73
C ASN A 75 0.71 -0.71 -11.89
N LEU A 76 1.93 -1.23 -12.06
CA LEU A 76 2.28 -2.33 -12.99
C LEU A 76 2.41 -3.65 -12.19
#